data_AF-A0A416U1Z7-F1
#
_entry.id   AF-A0A416U1Z7-F1
#
_cell.length_a   1.000
_cell.length_b   1.000
_cell.length_c   1.000
_cell.angle_alpha   90.00
_cell.angle_beta   90.00
_cell.angle_gamma   90.00
#
_symmetry.space_group_name_H-M   'P 1'
#
loop_
_entity.id
_entity.type
_entity.pdbx_description
1 polymer ?
#
loop_
_entity_poly.entity_id
_entity_poly.type
_entity_poly.pdbx_seq_one_letter_code
_entity_poly.pdbx_strand_id
1 'polypeptide(L)' 'MVKFDFYAIYVETSERSGEVVDIFSSFEECMEHRMEHANWFCPKGDIWILHINNGKNFRPSEKWHVNADGSIKSY' A
#
# COMPACT_ATOMS: atom_id res chain seq x y z
N MET A 1 -23.58 3.52 11.12
CA MET A 1 -22.57 4.22 10.29
C MET A 1 -21.60 3.15 9.83
N VAL A 2 -21.62 2.80 8.54
CA VAL A 2 -20.76 1.73 8.00
C VAL A 2 -19.33 2.27 8.00
N LYS A 3 -18.43 1.63 8.76
CA LYS A 3 -17.00 1.90 8.69
C LYS A 3 -16.49 1.13 7.47
N PHE A 4 -16.24 1.83 6.38
CA PHE A 4 -15.58 1.23 5.22
C PHE A 4 -14.09 1.34 5.46
N ASP A 5 -13.42 0.22 5.72
CA ASP A 5 -11.95 0.17 5.74
C ASP A 5 -11.41 0.22 4.31
N PHE A 6 -10.22 0.81 4.11
CA PHE A 6 -9.60 0.94 2.79
C PHE A 6 -8.18 0.38 2.80
N TYR A 7 -7.69 -0.02 1.63
CA TYR A 7 -6.31 -0.42 1.43
C TYR A 7 -5.64 0.54 0.45
N ALA A 8 -4.42 0.96 0.72
CA ALA A 8 -3.70 1.92 -0.11
C ALA A 8 -2.34 1.37 -0.51
N ILE A 9 -1.95 1.60 -1.77
CA ILE A 9 -0.60 1.38 -2.24
C ILE A 9 0.22 2.61 -1.90
N TYR A 10 1.26 2.42 -1.10
CA TYR A 10 2.21 3.45 -0.70
C TYR A 10 3.58 3.12 -1.28
N VAL A 11 4.19 4.08 -1.96
CA VAL A 11 5.48 3.90 -2.62
C VAL A 11 6.48 4.87 -2.03
N GLU A 12 7.68 4.38 -1.71
CA GLU A 12 8.80 5.17 -1.21
C GLU A 12 10.00 5.00 -2.13
N THR A 13 10.60 6.09 -2.61
CA THR A 13 11.76 6.02 -3.51
C THR A 13 12.95 6.73 -2.89
N SER A 14 14.16 6.51 -3.41
CA SER A 14 15.36 7.22 -2.94
C SER A 14 15.29 8.74 -3.10
N GLU A 15 14.35 9.25 -3.90
CA GLU A 15 14.20 10.66 -4.23
C GLU A 15 12.99 11.33 -3.55
N ARG A 16 12.03 10.56 -3.02
CA ARG A 16 10.78 11.09 -2.47
C ARG A 16 10.32 10.32 -1.22
N SER A 17 10.09 11.06 -0.13
CA SER A 17 9.40 10.52 1.05
C SER A 17 8.01 10.08 0.63
N GLY A 18 7.69 8.80 0.85
CA GLY A 18 6.64 8.12 0.10
C GLY A 18 5.24 8.72 0.15
N GLU A 19 4.44 8.32 -0.84
CA GLU A 19 3.07 8.81 -1.06
C GLU A 19 2.10 7.66 -1.35
N VAL A 20 0.83 7.87 -1.03
CA VAL A 20 -0.25 6.99 -1.47
C VAL A 20 -0.52 7.26 -2.95
N VAL A 21 -0.40 6.22 -3.78
CA VAL A 21 -0.59 6.32 -5.23
C VAL A 21 -1.96 5.81 -5.67
N ASP A 22 -2.57 4.90 -4.91
CA ASP A 22 -3.90 4.37 -5.20
C ASP A 22 -4.59 3.83 -3.93
N ILE A 23 -5.92 3.75 -3.93
CA ILE A 23 -6.77 3.34 -2.80
C ILE A 23 -7.89 2.41 -3.28
N PHE A 24 -8.04 1.29 -2.58
CA PHE A 24 -8.95 0.20 -2.90
C PHE A 24 -9.88 -0.13 -1.75
N SER A 25 -11.01 -0.74 -2.09
CA SER A 25 -12.03 -1.17 -1.13
C SER A 25 -11.79 -2.57 -0.57
N SER A 26 -10.90 -3.35 -1.20
CA SER A 26 -10.54 -4.70 -0.76
C SER A 26 -9.02 -4.90 -0.80
N PHE A 27 -8.53 -5.84 0.01
CA PHE A 27 -7.11 -6.16 0.07
C PHE A 27 -6.68 -6.89 -1.21
N GLU A 28 -7.53 -7.79 -1.71
CA GLU A 28 -7.29 -8.57 -2.93
C GLU A 28 -7.12 -7.65 -4.15
N GLU A 29 -8.03 -6.71 -4.36
CA GLU A 29 -7.95 -5.73 -5.46
C GLU A 29 -6.68 -4.88 -5.36
N CYS A 30 -6.34 -4.42 -4.14
CA CYS A 30 -5.10 -3.69 -3.88
C CYS A 30 -3.86 -4.52 -4.25
N MET A 31 -3.86 -5.81 -3.92
CA MET A 31 -2.78 -6.73 -4.23
C MET A 31 -2.65 -7.06 -5.72
N GLU A 32 -3.77 -7.10 -6.46
CA GLU A 32 -3.78 -7.29 -7.91
C GLU A 32 -3.13 -6.10 -8.63
N HIS A 33 -3.53 -4.88 -8.28
CA HIS A 33 -2.98 -3.65 -8.87
C HIS A 33 -1.53 -3.36 -8.45
N ARG A 34 -1.09 -3.92 -7.32
CA ARG A 34 0.29 -3.78 -6.83
C ARG A 34 1.34 -4.07 -7.90
N MET A 35 1.16 -5.11 -8.71
CA MET A 35 2.15 -5.51 -9.70
C MET A 35 2.38 -4.46 -10.78
N GLU A 36 1.34 -3.69 -11.13
CA GLU A 36 1.44 -2.60 -12.10
C GLU A 36 2.35 -1.50 -11.57
N HIS A 37 2.13 -1.08 -10.32
CA HIS A 37 2.99 -0.12 -9.64
C HIS A 37 4.39 -0.67 -9.37
N ALA A 38 4.51 -1.97 -9.05
CA ALA A 38 5.81 -2.59 -8.85
C ALA A 38 6.69 -2.55 -10.08
N ASN A 39 6.12 -2.80 -11.25
CA ASN A 39 6.87 -2.70 -12.50
C ASN A 39 7.29 -1.26 -12.83
N TRP A 40 6.58 -0.26 -12.33
CA TRP A 40 6.89 1.16 -12.59
C TRP A 40 7.92 1.73 -11.61
N PHE A 41 7.86 1.33 -10.35
CA PHE A 41 8.70 1.89 -9.28
C PHE A 41 9.91 1.03 -8.92
N CYS A 42 9.84 -0.29 -9.11
CA CYS A 42 11.00 -1.18 -8.92
C CYS A 42 11.98 -1.03 -10.10
N PRO A 43 13.31 -0.93 -9.89
CA PRO A 43 14.04 -1.18 -8.64
C PRO A 43 14.31 0.07 -7.78
N LYS A 44 13.69 1.21 -8.08
CA LYS A 44 14.03 2.50 -7.45
C LYS A 44 13.22 2.83 -6.19
N GLY A 45 12.25 2.00 -5.82
CA GLY A 45 11.42 2.23 -4.65
C GLY A 45 10.84 0.97 -4.00
N ASP A 46 10.54 1.12 -2.72
CA ASP A 46 9.84 0.15 -1.88
C ASP A 46 8.32 0.34 -2.00
N ILE A 47 7.60 -0.77 -1.90
CA ILE A 47 6.14 -0.80 -2.04
C ILE A 47 5.55 -1.36 -0.78
N TRP A 48 4.54 -0.64 -0.30
CA TRP A 48 3.85 -0.96 0.92
C TRP A 48 2.34 -0.97 0.67
N ILE A 49 1.65 -1.88 1.33
CA ILE A 49 0.19 -1.82 1.45
C ILE A 49 -0.13 -1.26 2.83
N LEU A 50 -0.97 -0.25 2.88
CA LEU A 50 -1.50 0.35 4.11
C LEU A 50 -2.97 -0.02 4.26
N HIS A 51 -3.35 -0.63 5.38
CA HIS A 51 -4.75 -0.71 5.76
C HIS A 51 -5.11 0.56 6.53
N ILE A 52 -6.03 1.34 5.99
CA ILE A 52 -6.49 2.61 6.55
C ILE A 52 -7.83 2.38 7.20
N ASN A 53 -7.86 2.52 8.52
CA ASN A 53 -9.11 2.47 9.26
C ASN A 53 -9.84 3.81 9.14
N ASN A 54 -11.09 3.77 8.67
CA ASN A 54 -11.96 4.95 8.49
C ASN A 54 -12.57 5.46 9.82
N GLY A 55 -11.87 5.21 10.92
CA GLY A 55 -12.08 5.87 12.21
C GLY A 55 -11.63 7.34 12.18
N LYS A 56 -11.57 7.98 13.35
CA LYS A 56 -11.44 9.45 13.47
C LYS A 56 -10.20 10.10 12.81
N ASN A 57 -9.18 9.33 12.43
CA ASN A 57 -7.89 9.90 12.03
C ASN A 57 -7.33 9.41 10.69
N PHE A 58 -8.02 8.55 9.92
CA PHE A 58 -7.52 7.98 8.65
C PHE A 58 -6.05 7.50 8.75
N ARG A 59 -5.67 6.95 9.90
CA ARG A 59 -4.31 6.48 10.13
C ARG A 59 -4.20 5.04 9.64
N PRO A 60 -3.06 4.67 9.05
CA PRO A 60 -2.77 3.27 8.79
C PRO A 60 -2.85 2.48 10.10
N SER A 61 -3.70 1.45 10.14
CA SER A 61 -3.79 0.49 11.24
C SER A 61 -2.78 -0.65 11.06
N GLU A 62 -2.49 -1.03 9.82
CA GLU A 62 -1.52 -2.06 9.48
C GLU A 62 -0.71 -1.63 8.26
N LYS A 63 0.53 -2.11 8.18
CA LYS A 63 1.47 -1.83 7.10
C LYS A 63 2.19 -3.12 6.69
N TRP A 64 2.17 -3.41 5.40
CA TRP A 64 2.82 -4.59 4.83
C TRP A 64 3.87 -4.16 3.81
N HIS A 65 5.11 -4.62 3.98
CA HIS A 65 6.14 -4.46 2.95
C HIS A 65 5.96 -5.52 1.88
N VAL A 66 6.11 -5.14 0.63
CA VAL A 66 6.10 -6.10 -0.46
C VAL A 66 7.45 -6.11 -1.15
N ASN A 67 8.13 -7.24 -1.02
CA ASN A 67 9.46 -7.45 -1.59
C ASN A 67 9.37 -7.54 -3.12
N ALA A 68 10.53 -7.43 -3.79
CA ALA A 68 10.64 -7.52 -5.24
C ALA A 68 10.15 -8.86 -5.82
N ASP A 69 10.23 -9.95 -5.05
CA ASP A 69 9.70 -11.28 -5.42
C ASP A 69 8.19 -11.42 -5.18
N GLY A 70 7.54 -10.37 -4.67
CA GLY A 70 6.14 -10.32 -4.31
C GLY A 70 5.78 -10.96 -2.98
N SER A 71 6.75 -11.43 -2.21
CA SER A 71 6.52 -11.88 -0.84
C SER A 71 6.18 -10.70 0.07
N ILE A 72 5.27 -10.94 1.01
CA ILE A 72 4.77 -9.93 1.94
C ILE A 72 5.44 -10.12 3.30
N LYS A 73 5.92 -9.03 3.89
CA LYS A 73 6.39 -8.99 5.28
C LYS A 73 5.55 -8.00 6.09
N SER A 74 4.85 -8.51 7.10
CA SER A 74 4.14 -7.69 8.09
C SER A 74 5.11 -7.14 9.13
N TYR A 75 4.80 -5.95 9.66
CA TYR A 75 5.56 -5.25 10.69
C TYR A 75 4.67 -4.89 11.88
#